data_AF-A0A6J8BCK4-F1
#
_entry.id   AF-A0A6J8BCK4-F1
#
_cell.length_a   1.000
_cell.length_b   1.000
_cell.length_c   1.000
_cell.angle_alpha   90.00
_cell.angle_beta   90.00
_cell.angle_gamma   90.00
#
_symmetry.space_group_name_H-M   'P 1'
#
loop_
_entity.id
_entity.type
_entity.pdbx_description
1 polymer ?
#
loop_
_entity_poly.entity_id
_entity_poly.type
_entity_poly.pdbx_seq_one_letter_code
_entity_poly.pdbx_strand_id
1 'polypeptide(L)'
;MDKARSIKKLKQVLPITPNKRAAVLSAYVHCNRILKSPGVKKFHDSFEESVEKMPIRNIQDVITSVKHKRNGEAKAALNILTSSVSGENISDRKRATKSLANILGVNSRTLQKGKKNRTKVLHSEHSSFLYTTRKTRSDALTERTKRIVHDFWLQSNVSRPTNNKNDIKRVMISPNVYSSHSCYILEKTQTEVFFSSRMNILMKRWDKGRLKNASRIL
;
A
#
# COMPACT_ATOMS: atom_id res chain seq x y z
N MET A 1 28.87 18.25 46.15
CA MET A 1 29.82 17.65 47.13
C MET A 1 30.17 16.20 46.77
N ASP A 2 29.19 15.35 46.46
CA ASP A 2 29.43 13.91 46.25
C ASP A 2 30.30 13.57 45.05
N LYS A 3 30.08 14.21 43.89
CA LYS A 3 30.88 13.99 42.67
C LYS A 3 32.38 14.16 42.90
N ALA A 4 32.78 15.16 43.67
CA ALA A 4 34.20 15.43 43.97
C ALA A 4 34.80 14.31 44.85
N ARG A 5 34.02 13.78 45.82
CA ARG A 5 34.44 12.63 46.64
C ARG A 5 34.56 11.36 45.81
N SER A 6 33.62 11.13 44.88
CA SER A 6 33.66 9.98 43.96
C SER A 6 34.92 10.00 43.09
N ILE A 7 35.26 11.17 42.53
CA ILE A 7 36.45 11.35 41.69
C ILE A 7 37.73 11.13 42.51
N LYS A 8 37.78 11.61 43.77
CA LYS A 8 38.93 11.42 44.65
C LYS A 8 39.16 9.93 44.97
N LYS A 9 38.08 9.18 45.27
CA LYS A 9 38.15 7.71 45.46
C LYS A 9 38.62 7.00 44.19
N LEU A 10 38.10 7.38 43.02
CA LEU A 10 38.50 6.75 41.75
C LEU A 10 39.97 7.00 41.41
N LYS A 11 40.48 8.23 41.65
CA LYS A 11 41.89 8.57 41.43
C LYS A 11 42.85 7.80 42.33
N GLN A 12 42.40 7.38 43.52
CA GLN A 12 43.19 6.54 44.45
C GLN A 12 43.30 5.09 43.97
N VAL A 13 42.28 4.58 43.29
CA VAL A 13 42.25 3.18 42.78
C VAL A 13 43.01 3.03 41.46
N LEU A 14 43.15 4.10 40.68
CA LEU A 14 43.84 4.07 39.39
C LEU A 14 45.37 3.98 39.55
N PRO A 15 46.08 3.28 38.63
CA PRO A 15 47.53 3.22 38.63
C PRO A 15 48.19 4.61 38.68
N ILE A 16 49.33 4.69 39.39
CA ILE A 16 50.10 5.93 39.59
C ILE A 16 50.74 6.38 38.28
N THR A 17 51.22 5.44 37.45
CA THR A 17 51.89 5.77 36.20
C THR A 17 50.89 6.22 35.12
N PRO A 18 51.18 7.33 34.40
CA PRO A 18 50.24 7.92 33.46
C PRO A 18 49.91 6.97 32.30
N ASN A 19 50.88 6.20 31.83
CA ASN A 19 50.70 5.25 30.72
C ASN A 19 49.75 4.10 31.09
N LYS A 20 49.92 3.49 32.28
CA LYS A 20 49.02 2.41 32.74
C LYS A 20 47.62 2.95 33.04
N ARG A 21 47.52 4.18 33.57
CA ARG A 21 46.24 4.85 33.80
C ARG A 21 45.49 5.10 32.49
N ALA A 22 46.18 5.60 31.45
CA ALA A 22 45.59 5.81 30.14
C ALA A 22 45.11 4.50 29.49
N ALA A 23 45.89 3.42 29.60
CA ALA A 23 45.54 2.11 29.07
C ALA A 23 44.31 1.48 29.77
N VAL A 24 44.21 1.61 31.11
CA VAL A 24 43.04 1.12 31.85
C VAL A 24 41.79 1.93 31.50
N LEU A 25 41.92 3.25 31.35
CA LEU A 25 40.80 4.11 30.95
C LEU A 25 40.37 3.85 29.50
N SER A 26 41.30 3.64 28.56
CA SER A 26 40.97 3.31 27.17
C SER A 26 40.30 1.95 27.06
N ALA A 27 40.80 0.94 27.79
CA ALA A 27 40.18 -0.38 27.88
C ALA A 27 38.77 -0.30 28.48
N TYR A 28 38.57 0.50 29.54
CA TYR A 28 37.24 0.72 30.12
C TYR A 28 36.26 1.40 29.15
N VAL A 29 36.71 2.42 28.40
CA VAL A 29 35.92 3.12 27.39
C VAL A 29 35.59 2.20 26.20
N HIS A 30 36.52 1.35 25.78
CA HIS A 30 36.31 0.39 24.69
C HIS A 30 35.43 -0.80 25.08
N CYS A 31 35.51 -1.29 26.33
CA CYS A 31 34.66 -2.38 26.82
C CYS A 31 33.22 -1.91 27.13
N ASN A 32 33.03 -0.63 27.50
CA ASN A 32 31.70 -0.05 27.76
C ASN A 32 31.15 0.77 26.58
N ARG A 33 31.21 0.21 25.36
CA ARG A 33 30.61 0.83 24.14
C ARG A 33 29.10 1.08 24.25
N ILE A 34 28.41 0.49 25.21
CA ILE A 34 27.06 0.93 25.58
C ILE A 34 27.22 2.09 26.56
N LEU A 35 27.27 3.30 26.03
CA LEU A 35 27.33 4.54 26.79
C LEU A 35 26.01 4.71 27.58
N LYS A 36 25.97 4.20 28.81
CA LYS A 36 24.82 4.28 29.72
C LYS A 36 24.71 5.64 30.44
N SER A 37 25.45 6.66 30.02
CA SER A 37 25.32 7.97 30.66
C SER A 37 24.03 8.66 30.20
N PRO A 38 23.24 9.26 31.10
CA PRO A 38 22.00 9.95 30.73
C PRO A 38 22.20 11.06 29.71
N GLY A 39 23.39 11.70 29.68
CA GLY A 39 23.73 12.75 28.72
C GLY A 39 23.96 12.22 27.30
N VAL A 40 24.60 11.04 27.16
CA VAL A 40 24.82 10.42 25.85
C VAL A 40 23.54 9.80 25.31
N LYS A 41 22.70 9.20 26.16
CA LYS A 41 21.35 8.78 25.74
C LYS A 41 20.53 9.95 25.22
N LYS A 42 20.45 11.07 25.95
CA LYS A 42 19.76 12.27 25.46
C LYS A 42 20.32 12.81 24.15
N PHE A 43 21.64 12.74 23.96
CA PHE A 43 22.27 13.13 22.69
C PHE A 43 21.92 12.17 21.55
N HIS A 44 21.93 10.86 21.80
CA HIS A 44 21.53 9.85 20.83
C HIS A 44 20.05 9.95 20.47
N ASP A 45 19.17 10.05 21.46
CA ASP A 45 17.72 10.20 21.28
C ASP A 45 17.40 11.47 20.49
N SER A 46 18.08 12.59 20.79
CA SER A 46 17.90 13.84 20.03
C SER A 46 18.47 13.79 18.61
N PHE A 47 19.53 13.00 18.37
CA PHE A 47 20.07 12.77 17.05
C PHE A 47 19.16 11.86 16.22
N GLU A 48 18.65 10.77 16.79
CA GLU A 48 17.68 9.89 16.13
C GLU A 48 16.39 10.63 15.77
N GLU A 49 15.85 11.42 16.70
CA GLU A 49 14.65 12.24 16.45
C GLU A 49 14.90 13.31 15.36
N SER A 50 16.15 13.77 15.20
CA SER A 50 16.58 14.67 14.13
C SER A 50 16.67 13.96 12.77
N VAL A 51 17.20 12.74 12.74
CA VAL A 51 17.33 11.91 11.51
C VAL A 51 15.97 11.47 10.99
N GLU A 52 15.02 11.11 11.87
CA GLU A 52 13.66 10.77 11.44
C GLU A 52 12.89 11.96 10.86
N LYS A 53 13.17 13.18 11.35
CA LYS A 53 12.54 14.42 10.87
C LYS A 53 13.20 14.99 9.61
N MET A 54 14.43 14.59 9.28
CA MET A 54 15.17 15.04 8.09
C MET A 54 14.41 14.82 6.77
N PRO A 55 13.87 13.62 6.48
CA PRO A 55 13.07 13.39 5.27
C PRO A 55 11.86 14.33 5.16
N ILE A 56 11.19 14.59 6.29
CA ILE A 56 10.04 15.49 6.33
C ILE A 56 10.46 16.92 6.00
N ARG A 57 11.57 17.39 6.57
CA ARG A 57 12.13 18.72 6.28
C ARG A 57 12.54 18.85 4.82
N ASN A 58 13.22 17.86 4.25
CA ASN A 58 13.57 17.86 2.84
C ASN A 58 12.32 17.96 1.95
N ILE A 59 11.24 17.24 2.28
CA ILE A 59 9.98 17.34 1.55
C ILE A 59 9.36 18.74 1.72
N GLN A 60 9.39 19.31 2.92
CA GLN A 60 8.91 20.68 3.16
C GLN A 60 9.68 21.69 2.30
N ASP A 61 11.01 21.61 2.26
CA ASP A 61 11.86 22.53 1.49
C ASP A 61 11.60 22.44 -0.02
N VAL A 62 11.43 21.22 -0.53
CA VAL A 62 11.04 21.03 -1.93
C VAL A 62 9.65 21.60 -2.18
N ILE A 63 8.68 21.35 -1.29
CA ILE A 63 7.32 21.91 -1.42
C ILE A 63 7.35 23.43 -1.40
N THR A 64 8.07 24.08 -0.47
CA THR A 64 8.12 25.55 -0.37
C THR A 64 8.75 26.16 -1.62
N SER A 65 9.79 25.53 -2.19
CA SER A 65 10.44 25.99 -3.42
C SER A 65 9.53 25.93 -4.65
N VAL A 66 8.53 25.04 -4.67
CA VAL A 66 7.64 24.80 -5.82
C VAL A 66 6.26 25.43 -5.64
N LYS A 67 5.74 25.50 -4.40
CA LYS A 67 4.35 25.87 -4.07
C LYS A 67 3.92 27.24 -4.61
N HIS A 68 4.84 28.21 -4.68
CA HIS A 68 4.54 29.57 -5.10
C HIS A 68 4.79 29.83 -6.60
N LYS A 69 5.40 28.87 -7.30
CA LYS A 69 5.71 29.01 -8.73
C LYS A 69 4.45 28.79 -9.57
N ARG A 70 4.18 29.70 -10.50
CA ARG A 70 3.01 29.65 -11.41
C ARG A 70 3.34 29.01 -12.78
N ASN A 71 4.28 28.07 -12.82
CA ASN A 71 4.62 27.31 -14.04
C ASN A 71 3.86 25.96 -14.07
N GLY A 72 3.50 25.48 -15.27
CA GLY A 72 2.95 24.15 -15.49
C GLY A 72 3.85 23.03 -14.94
N GLU A 73 5.17 23.14 -15.11
CA GLU A 73 6.14 22.18 -14.58
C GLU A 73 6.17 22.16 -13.05
N ALA A 74 6.15 23.33 -12.41
CA ALA A 74 6.09 23.44 -10.96
C ALA A 74 4.79 22.79 -10.42
N LYS A 75 3.67 23.00 -11.10
CA LYS A 75 2.40 22.37 -10.77
C LYS A 75 2.45 20.85 -10.95
N ALA A 76 3.13 20.35 -11.98
CA ALA A 76 3.35 18.92 -12.20
C ALA A 76 4.23 18.31 -11.09
N ALA A 77 5.34 18.96 -10.75
CA ALA A 77 6.23 18.54 -9.66
C ALA A 77 5.49 18.46 -8.31
N LEU A 78 4.68 19.48 -7.99
CA LEU A 78 3.86 19.48 -6.77
C LEU A 78 2.83 18.34 -6.78
N ASN A 79 2.21 18.05 -7.92
CA ASN A 79 1.28 16.92 -8.04
C ASN A 79 2.00 15.58 -7.83
N ILE A 80 3.21 15.41 -8.36
CA ILE A 80 4.02 14.19 -8.17
C ILE A 80 4.39 14.05 -6.70
N LEU A 81 4.96 15.08 -6.08
CA LEU A 81 5.35 15.07 -4.65
C LEU A 81 4.18 14.74 -3.73
N THR A 82 3.04 15.40 -3.93
CA THR A 82 1.84 15.16 -3.11
C THR A 82 1.26 13.78 -3.35
N SER A 83 1.38 13.22 -4.55
CA SER A 83 0.99 11.83 -4.87
C SER A 83 1.94 10.81 -4.25
N SER A 84 3.23 11.10 -4.15
CA SER A 84 4.23 10.22 -3.53
C SER A 84 4.02 10.10 -2.03
N VAL A 85 3.73 11.22 -1.36
CA VAL A 85 3.58 11.28 0.10
C VAL A 85 2.19 10.83 0.58
N SER A 86 1.17 10.89 -0.28
CA SER A 86 -0.21 10.45 0.03
C SER A 86 -0.41 8.95 -0.14
N GLY A 87 0.25 8.14 0.70
CA GLY A 87 0.13 6.67 0.70
C GLY A 87 -1.20 6.14 1.26
N GLU A 88 -1.50 4.86 1.01
CA GLU A 88 -2.80 4.23 1.33
C GLU A 88 -3.18 4.32 2.81
N ASN A 89 -2.22 4.09 3.72
CA ASN A 89 -2.44 4.11 5.17
C ASN A 89 -2.83 5.49 5.73
N ILE A 90 -2.36 6.58 5.11
CA ILE A 90 -2.75 7.95 5.46
C ILE A 90 -4.12 8.28 4.84
N SER A 91 -4.42 7.64 3.71
CA SER A 91 -5.49 8.03 2.80
C SER A 91 -6.90 7.69 3.27
N ASP A 92 -7.05 6.76 4.21
CA ASP A 92 -8.36 6.32 4.73
C ASP A 92 -8.81 7.09 5.97
N ARG A 93 -7.91 7.90 6.57
CA ARG A 93 -8.17 8.62 7.82
C ARG A 93 -8.10 10.13 7.59
N LYS A 94 -9.24 10.83 7.61
CA LYS A 94 -9.32 12.31 7.51
C LYS A 94 -8.39 13.02 8.52
N ARG A 95 -8.25 12.47 9.72
CA ARG A 95 -7.33 12.98 10.75
C ARG A 95 -5.86 12.85 10.35
N ALA A 96 -5.45 11.72 9.77
CA ALA A 96 -4.08 11.51 9.30
C ALA A 96 -3.74 12.45 8.14
N THR A 97 -4.66 12.63 7.19
CA THR A 97 -4.47 13.61 6.10
C THR A 97 -4.33 15.04 6.60
N LYS A 98 -5.08 15.43 7.64
CA LYS A 98 -5.00 16.79 8.21
C LYS A 98 -3.69 16.98 9.00
N SER A 99 -3.28 15.97 9.78
CA SER A 99 -2.01 15.99 10.50
C SER A 99 -0.82 16.08 9.55
N LEU A 100 -0.80 15.28 8.49
CA LEU A 100 0.25 15.32 7.48
C LEU A 100 0.26 16.63 6.70
N ALA A 101 -0.92 17.20 6.38
CA ALA A 101 -1.02 18.51 5.75
C ALA A 101 -0.38 19.62 6.60
N ASN A 102 -0.65 19.59 7.91
CA ASN A 102 -0.05 20.53 8.87
C ASN A 102 1.47 20.34 8.96
N ILE A 103 1.94 19.09 9.03
CA ILE A 103 3.37 18.78 9.03
C ILE A 103 4.02 19.33 7.77
N LEU A 104 3.44 19.11 6.58
CA LEU A 104 4.05 19.52 5.31
C LEU A 104 3.80 20.98 4.92
N GLY A 105 3.03 21.75 5.69
CA GLY A 105 2.70 23.15 5.37
C GLY A 105 1.85 23.33 4.10
N VAL A 106 1.03 22.33 3.76
CA VAL A 106 0.15 22.32 2.58
C VAL A 106 -1.32 22.24 2.95
N ASN A 107 -2.21 22.61 2.03
CA ASN A 107 -3.64 22.42 2.22
C ASN A 107 -3.99 20.92 2.13
N SER A 108 -4.86 20.43 3.01
CA SER A 108 -5.36 19.05 2.99
C SER A 108 -6.02 18.69 1.66
N ARG A 109 -6.65 19.66 0.97
CA ARG A 109 -7.20 19.46 -0.39
C ARG A 109 -6.12 19.09 -1.40
N THR A 110 -4.91 19.65 -1.26
CA THR A 110 -3.78 19.35 -2.14
C THR A 110 -3.33 17.91 -1.99
N LEU A 111 -3.22 17.41 -0.75
CA LEU A 111 -2.94 15.99 -0.50
C LEU A 111 -4.06 15.08 -1.01
N GLN A 112 -5.33 15.48 -0.85
CA GLN A 112 -6.45 14.71 -1.38
C GLN A 112 -6.44 14.63 -2.93
N LYS A 113 -5.98 15.70 -3.60
CA LYS A 113 -5.76 15.70 -5.05
C LYS A 113 -4.59 14.79 -5.44
N GLY A 114 -3.48 14.84 -4.69
CA GLY A 114 -2.36 13.91 -4.81
C GLY A 114 -2.82 12.45 -4.68
N LYS A 115 -3.67 12.14 -3.69
CA LYS A 115 -4.31 10.80 -3.57
C LYS A 115 -5.04 10.42 -4.85
N LYS A 116 -5.93 11.28 -5.36
CA LYS A 116 -6.70 11.00 -6.58
C LYS A 116 -5.78 10.73 -7.78
N ASN A 117 -4.73 11.51 -7.93
CA ASN A 117 -3.74 11.34 -9.00
C ASN A 117 -2.98 10.01 -8.83
N ARG A 118 -2.48 9.74 -7.62
CA ARG A 118 -1.82 8.48 -7.27
C ARG A 118 -2.70 7.28 -7.60
N THR A 119 -3.97 7.28 -7.16
CA THR A 119 -4.90 6.17 -7.43
C THR A 119 -5.15 6.00 -8.92
N LYS A 120 -5.27 7.10 -9.69
CA LYS A 120 -5.45 7.02 -11.15
C LYS A 120 -4.25 6.37 -11.84
N VAL A 121 -3.03 6.74 -11.44
CA VAL A 121 -1.80 6.15 -12.01
C VAL A 121 -1.70 4.68 -11.64
N LEU A 122 -1.95 4.35 -10.37
CA LEU A 122 -1.82 2.98 -9.86
C LEU A 122 -2.94 2.03 -10.31
N HIS A 123 -4.10 2.55 -10.73
CA HIS A 123 -5.19 1.76 -11.32
C HIS A 123 -5.28 1.94 -12.85
N SER A 124 -4.27 2.56 -13.49
CA SER A 124 -4.23 2.64 -14.94
C SER A 124 -3.90 1.30 -15.58
N GLU A 125 -4.21 1.16 -16.86
CA GLU A 125 -3.91 -0.04 -17.66
C GLU A 125 -2.41 -0.38 -17.67
N HIS A 126 -1.55 0.63 -17.49
CA HIS A 126 -0.10 0.51 -17.35
C HIS A 126 0.37 0.66 -15.89
N SER A 127 -0.41 0.17 -14.92
CA SER A 127 -0.06 0.27 -13.50
C SER A 127 1.29 -0.39 -13.18
N SER A 128 2.02 0.23 -12.24
CA SER A 128 3.30 -0.28 -11.74
C SER A 128 3.13 -1.67 -11.13
N PHE A 129 4.05 -2.60 -11.45
CA PHE A 129 4.14 -3.94 -10.86
C PHE A 129 4.14 -3.96 -9.31
N LEU A 130 4.49 -2.83 -8.67
CA LEU A 130 4.53 -2.68 -7.21
C LEU A 130 3.18 -2.28 -6.61
N TYR A 131 2.18 -1.89 -7.43
CA TYR A 131 0.82 -1.78 -6.96
C TYR A 131 0.22 -3.17 -6.88
N THR A 132 0.54 -3.87 -5.81
CA THR A 132 -0.13 -5.12 -5.51
C THR A 132 -1.60 -4.80 -5.30
N THR A 133 -2.42 -5.05 -6.32
CA THR A 133 -3.82 -5.43 -6.10
C THR A 133 -3.81 -6.38 -4.91
N ARG A 134 -4.61 -6.09 -3.87
CA ARG A 134 -4.67 -6.91 -2.64
C ARG A 134 -4.44 -8.38 -3.00
N LYS A 135 -3.50 -9.06 -2.32
CA LYS A 135 -3.28 -10.49 -2.49
C LYS A 135 -4.65 -11.16 -2.50
N THR A 136 -5.08 -11.59 -3.68
CA THR A 136 -6.29 -12.37 -3.82
C THR A 136 -6.00 -13.67 -3.10
N ARG A 137 -6.90 -14.10 -2.22
CA ARG A 137 -6.76 -15.39 -1.53
C ARG A 137 -6.56 -16.50 -2.56
N SER A 138 -5.93 -17.61 -2.18
CA SER A 138 -5.59 -18.70 -3.11
C SER A 138 -6.81 -19.34 -3.80
N ASP A 139 -8.00 -19.16 -3.25
CA ASP A 139 -9.30 -19.56 -3.81
C ASP A 139 -9.89 -18.54 -4.80
N ALA A 140 -9.22 -17.41 -5.03
CA ALA A 140 -9.71 -16.41 -5.95
C ALA A 140 -9.65 -16.90 -7.40
N LEU A 141 -10.80 -16.78 -8.08
CA LEU A 141 -10.90 -17.07 -9.51
C LEU A 141 -9.93 -16.18 -10.31
N THR A 142 -9.26 -16.78 -11.30
CA THR A 142 -8.43 -16.01 -12.24
C THR A 142 -9.29 -15.04 -13.05
N GLU A 143 -8.70 -13.94 -13.52
CA GLU A 143 -9.40 -12.92 -14.32
C GLU A 143 -10.04 -13.54 -15.58
N ARG A 144 -9.35 -14.50 -16.19
CA ARG A 144 -9.88 -15.29 -17.31
C ARG A 144 -11.15 -16.05 -16.94
N THR A 145 -11.14 -16.72 -15.79
CA THR A 145 -12.31 -17.46 -15.31
C THR A 145 -13.47 -16.52 -14.98
N LYS A 146 -13.19 -15.37 -14.34
CA LYS A 146 -14.22 -14.35 -14.07
C LYS A 146 -14.86 -13.84 -15.36
N ARG A 147 -14.05 -13.59 -16.40
CA ARG A 147 -14.55 -13.15 -17.71
C ARG A 147 -15.45 -14.21 -18.36
N ILE A 148 -15.03 -15.47 -18.33
CA ILE A 148 -15.85 -16.58 -18.86
C ILE A 148 -17.19 -16.67 -18.13
N VAL A 149 -17.18 -16.57 -16.79
CA VAL A 149 -18.40 -16.59 -15.97
C VAL A 149 -19.30 -15.39 -16.32
N HIS A 150 -18.72 -14.20 -16.42
CA HIS A 150 -19.43 -12.99 -16.80
C HIS A 150 -20.09 -13.11 -18.18
N ASP A 151 -19.33 -13.53 -19.18
CA ASP A 151 -19.81 -13.67 -20.57
C ASP A 151 -20.88 -14.75 -20.68
N PHE A 152 -20.77 -15.82 -19.89
CA PHE A 152 -21.79 -16.86 -19.79
C PHE A 152 -23.13 -16.29 -19.27
N TRP A 153 -23.10 -15.52 -18.18
CA TRP A 153 -24.32 -14.94 -17.62
C TRP A 153 -24.92 -13.86 -18.51
N LEU A 154 -24.11 -13.14 -19.28
CA LEU A 154 -24.58 -12.14 -20.25
C LEU A 154 -25.33 -12.72 -21.46
N GLN A 155 -25.32 -14.03 -21.66
CA GLN A 155 -26.05 -14.64 -22.76
C GLN A 155 -27.56 -14.39 -22.57
N SER A 156 -28.21 -13.91 -23.64
CA SER A 156 -29.62 -13.48 -23.62
C SER A 156 -30.62 -14.58 -23.27
N ASN A 157 -30.21 -15.85 -23.40
CA ASN A 157 -30.98 -17.04 -23.04
C ASN A 157 -30.77 -17.51 -21.59
N VAL A 158 -29.89 -16.84 -20.83
CA VAL A 158 -29.57 -17.17 -19.43
C VAL A 158 -29.97 -16.03 -18.50
N SER A 159 -29.67 -14.78 -18.87
CA SER A 159 -30.12 -13.62 -18.11
C SER A 159 -30.34 -12.41 -19.00
N ARG A 160 -31.13 -11.44 -18.50
CA ARG A 160 -31.35 -10.16 -19.17
C ARG A 160 -31.32 -9.01 -18.16
N PRO A 161 -30.96 -7.79 -18.58
CA PRO A 161 -31.05 -6.63 -17.71
C PRO A 161 -32.51 -6.31 -17.40
N THR A 162 -32.78 -5.89 -16.16
CA THR A 162 -34.15 -5.55 -15.72
C THR A 162 -34.73 -4.32 -16.43
N ASN A 163 -33.87 -3.49 -17.04
CA ASN A 163 -34.20 -2.22 -17.72
C ASN A 163 -34.89 -1.15 -16.84
N ASN A 164 -35.04 -1.42 -15.55
CA ASN A 164 -35.59 -0.51 -14.56
C ASN A 164 -34.49 0.40 -13.99
N LYS A 165 -34.74 1.71 -13.90
CA LYS A 165 -33.79 2.69 -13.35
C LYS A 165 -33.45 2.44 -11.88
N ASN A 166 -34.37 1.83 -11.13
CA ASN A 166 -34.17 1.49 -9.71
C ASN A 166 -33.23 0.28 -9.53
N ASP A 167 -33.05 -0.53 -10.58
CA ASP A 167 -32.26 -1.75 -10.59
C ASP A 167 -30.85 -1.53 -11.15
N ILE A 168 -30.29 -0.35 -10.87
CA ILE A 168 -28.91 0.02 -11.24
C ILE A 168 -28.09 0.14 -9.95
N LYS A 169 -27.12 -0.77 -9.77
CA LYS A 169 -26.19 -0.74 -8.65
C LYS A 169 -24.97 0.09 -9.01
N ARG A 170 -24.55 0.97 -8.08
CA ARG A 170 -23.38 1.83 -8.26
C ARG A 170 -22.24 1.36 -7.36
N VAL A 171 -21.06 1.20 -7.93
CA VAL A 171 -19.83 0.87 -7.21
C VAL A 171 -18.87 2.06 -7.31
N MET A 172 -18.36 2.53 -6.17
CA MET A 172 -17.39 3.63 -6.15
C MET A 172 -16.01 3.13 -6.59
N ILE A 173 -15.50 3.61 -7.73
CA ILE A 173 -14.16 3.26 -8.24
C ILE A 173 -13.10 4.18 -7.64
N SER A 174 -13.42 5.46 -7.50
CA SER A 174 -12.54 6.46 -6.89
C SER A 174 -13.39 7.54 -6.21
N PRO A 175 -12.81 8.47 -5.42
CA PRO A 175 -13.61 9.41 -4.65
C PRO A 175 -14.49 10.30 -5.56
N ASN A 176 -15.80 10.12 -5.43
CA ASN A 176 -16.88 10.72 -6.24
C ASN A 176 -16.94 10.24 -7.71
N VAL A 177 -16.35 9.10 -8.04
CA VAL A 177 -16.46 8.45 -9.36
C VAL A 177 -17.07 7.07 -9.18
N TYR A 178 -18.18 6.83 -9.87
CA TYR A 178 -18.98 5.61 -9.74
C TYR A 178 -19.07 4.88 -11.07
N SER A 179 -18.97 3.56 -11.03
CA SER A 179 -19.41 2.68 -12.12
C SER A 179 -20.86 2.27 -11.84
N SER A 180 -21.69 2.32 -12.87
CA SER A 180 -23.08 1.84 -12.84
C SER A 180 -23.20 0.48 -13.51
N HIS A 181 -23.83 -0.47 -12.83
CA HIS A 181 -24.08 -1.82 -13.32
C HIS A 181 -25.58 -2.11 -13.26
N SER A 182 -26.17 -2.57 -14.36
CA SER A 182 -27.55 -3.07 -14.36
C SER A 182 -27.64 -4.36 -13.54
N CYS A 183 -28.67 -4.50 -12.73
CA CYS A 183 -29.07 -5.80 -12.21
C CYS A 183 -29.63 -6.66 -13.36
N TYR A 184 -29.37 -7.96 -13.28
CA TYR A 184 -29.85 -8.94 -14.24
C TYR A 184 -30.86 -9.86 -13.56
N ILE A 185 -31.92 -10.19 -14.30
CA ILE A 185 -32.87 -11.24 -13.94
C ILE A 185 -32.45 -12.50 -14.69
N LEU A 186 -32.49 -13.63 -13.97
CA LEU A 186 -32.22 -14.92 -14.57
C LEU A 186 -33.44 -15.42 -15.32
N GLU A 187 -33.27 -15.73 -16.61
CA GLU A 187 -34.29 -16.37 -17.45
C GLU A 187 -34.42 -17.87 -17.16
N LYS A 188 -33.35 -18.46 -16.61
CA LYS A 188 -33.31 -19.84 -16.15
C LYS A 188 -32.92 -19.91 -14.69
N THR A 189 -33.55 -20.81 -13.96
CA THR A 189 -33.14 -21.05 -12.57
C THR A 189 -31.71 -21.62 -12.54
N GLN A 190 -30.96 -21.35 -11.47
CA GLN A 190 -29.60 -21.88 -11.33
C GLN A 190 -29.55 -23.41 -11.47
N THR A 191 -30.61 -24.08 -11.03
CA THR A 191 -30.83 -25.53 -11.18
C THR A 191 -31.00 -25.95 -12.64
N GLU A 192 -31.80 -25.26 -13.43
CA GLU A 192 -31.95 -25.56 -14.87
C GLU A 192 -30.64 -25.36 -15.64
N VAL A 193 -29.91 -24.29 -15.31
CA VAL A 193 -28.58 -24.04 -15.88
C VAL A 193 -27.61 -25.16 -15.52
N PHE A 194 -27.64 -25.64 -14.27
CA PHE A 194 -26.81 -26.76 -13.84
C PHE A 194 -27.15 -28.05 -14.57
N PHE A 195 -28.43 -28.42 -14.65
CA PHE A 195 -28.87 -29.63 -15.34
C PHE A 195 -28.57 -29.59 -16.84
N SER A 196 -28.86 -28.48 -17.51
CA SER A 196 -28.56 -28.31 -18.94
C SER A 196 -27.06 -28.39 -19.22
N SER A 197 -26.23 -27.77 -18.37
CA SER A 197 -24.77 -27.85 -18.48
C SER A 197 -24.24 -29.27 -18.25
N ARG A 198 -24.76 -29.95 -17.22
CA ARG A 198 -24.39 -31.35 -16.91
C ARG A 198 -24.78 -32.29 -18.04
N MET A 199 -25.98 -32.14 -18.60
CA MET A 199 -26.42 -32.95 -19.74
C MET A 199 -25.58 -32.71 -20.99
N ASN A 200 -25.23 -31.46 -21.29
CA ASN A 200 -24.34 -31.14 -22.40
C ASN A 200 -22.94 -31.77 -22.24
N ILE A 201 -22.40 -31.82 -21.02
CA ILE A 201 -21.12 -32.47 -20.74
C ILE A 201 -21.24 -33.99 -20.92
N LEU A 202 -22.31 -34.60 -20.42
CA LEU A 202 -22.56 -36.04 -20.57
C LEU A 202 -22.71 -36.42 -22.05
N MET A 203 -23.46 -35.65 -22.83
CA MET A 203 -23.62 -35.86 -24.27
C MET A 203 -22.30 -35.75 -25.03
N LYS A 204 -21.51 -34.69 -24.78
CA LYS A 204 -20.18 -34.54 -25.40
C LYS A 204 -19.21 -35.66 -25.01
N ARG A 205 -19.34 -36.22 -23.80
CA ARG A 205 -18.53 -37.36 -23.35
C ARG A 205 -18.98 -38.67 -24.01
N TRP A 206 -20.28 -38.84 -24.21
CA TRP A 206 -20.87 -39.95 -24.95
C TRP A 206 -20.42 -39.98 -26.42
N ASP A 207 -20.48 -38.82 -27.09
CA ASP A 207 -20.04 -38.69 -28.49
C ASP A 207 -18.55 -38.96 -28.68
N LYS A 208 -17.71 -38.48 -27.75
CA LYS A 208 -16.27 -38.81 -27.73
C LYS A 208 -16.00 -40.30 -27.50
N GLY A 209 -16.83 -40.97 -26.70
CA GLY A 209 -16.75 -42.43 -26.50
C GLY A 209 -17.10 -43.21 -27.77
N ARG A 210 -18.15 -42.80 -28.49
CA ARG A 210 -18.51 -43.38 -29.80
C ARG A 210 -17.42 -43.19 -30.84
N LEU A 211 -16.84 -42.00 -30.95
CA LEU A 211 -15.76 -41.73 -31.91
C LEU A 211 -14.52 -42.59 -31.65
N LYS A 212 -14.16 -42.80 -30.38
CA LYS A 212 -13.05 -43.70 -30.00
C LYS A 212 -13.33 -45.17 -30.26
N ASN A 213 -14.58 -45.60 -30.15
CA ASN A 213 -14.99 -46.98 -30.43
C ASN A 213 -15.12 -47.21 -31.94
N ALA A 214 -15.58 -46.23 -32.72
CA ALA A 214 -15.63 -46.30 -34.18
C ALA A 214 -14.22 -46.35 -34.79
N SER A 215 -13.23 -45.63 -34.23
CA SER A 215 -11.83 -45.67 -34.67
C SER A 215 -11.07 -46.94 -34.24
N ARG A 216 -11.70 -47.85 -33.50
CA ARG A 216 -11.13 -49.15 -33.09
C ARG A 216 -11.69 -50.34 -33.89
N ILE A 217 -12.69 -50.09 -34.73
CA ILE A 217 -13.39 -51.10 -35.53
C ILE A 217 -12.99 -51.00 -37.03
N LEU A 218 -12.19 -49.98 -37.39
CA LEU A 218 -11.43 -49.88 -38.64
C LEU A 218 -9.96 -50.22 -38.35
#